data_AF-K1SQ77-F1
#
_entry.id   AF-K1SQ77-F1
#
_cell.length_a   1.000
_cell.length_b   1.000
_cell.length_c   1.000
_cell.angle_alpha   90.00
_cell.angle_beta   90.00
_cell.angle_gamma   90.00
#
_symmetry.space_group_name_H-M   'P 1'
#
loop_
_entity.id
_entity.type
_entity.pdbx_description
1 polymer ?
#
loop_
_entity_poly.entity_id
_entity_poly.type
_entity_poly.pdbx_seq_one_letter_code
_entity_poly.pdbx_strand_id
1 'polypeptide(L)'
;KYGYVYGHIPATKGFEKLPKIGLISHMDTSPDVSGKDVKAKIIKFDGTNAPMIDAKYSGEDIIVTDRTTLLGADDKAGVAEIIEACREICDDAELCHGNISICFTPDEEIGRGADKFDFETFDADFAYTVDGGELGGIEYENFNAAGAKITFNGVNTHPGSAKNKMKNAVLYLAEFINMLPAAEAPAHTENREGFYH
;
A
#
# COMPACT_ATOMS: atom_id res chain seq x y z
N LYS A 1 -7.81 -20.10 -7.58
CA LYS A 1 -7.71 -20.60 -6.18
C LYS A 1 -7.14 -19.45 -5.35
N TYR A 2 -7.66 -19.14 -4.17
CA TYR A 2 -7.23 -17.99 -3.31
C TYR A 2 -7.43 -16.56 -3.83
N GLY A 3 -8.04 -16.36 -5.00
CA GLY A 3 -8.39 -15.01 -5.50
C GLY A 3 -7.32 -14.33 -6.37
N TYR A 4 -6.12 -14.90 -6.49
CA TYR A 4 -5.08 -14.40 -7.40
C TYR A 4 -5.49 -14.60 -8.86
N VAL A 5 -5.25 -13.58 -9.67
CA VAL A 5 -5.43 -13.62 -11.13
C VAL A 5 -4.05 -13.48 -11.78
N TYR A 6 -3.69 -14.44 -12.63
CA TYR A 6 -2.41 -14.46 -13.35
C TYR A 6 -2.65 -14.33 -14.86
N GLY A 7 -1.78 -13.58 -15.53
CA GLY A 7 -1.76 -13.44 -16.99
C GLY A 7 -0.34 -13.39 -17.52
N HIS A 8 -0.17 -13.72 -18.80
CA HIS A 8 1.14 -13.75 -19.45
C HIS A 8 1.04 -13.23 -20.88
N ILE A 9 1.96 -12.35 -21.25
CA ILE A 9 2.19 -11.96 -22.65
C ILE A 9 3.51 -12.60 -23.07
N PRO A 10 3.50 -13.53 -24.05
CA PRO A 10 4.71 -14.22 -24.49
C PRO A 10 5.65 -13.22 -25.19
N ALA A 11 6.96 -13.43 -25.05
CA ALA A 11 7.95 -12.60 -25.72
C ALA A 11 7.75 -12.56 -27.24
N THR A 12 8.08 -11.42 -27.84
CA THR A 12 8.21 -11.32 -29.30
C THR A 12 9.27 -12.31 -29.78
N LYS A 13 9.07 -12.92 -30.96
CA LYS A 13 9.99 -13.92 -31.50
C LYS A 13 11.43 -13.37 -31.58
N GLY A 14 12.37 -14.07 -30.97
CA GLY A 14 13.79 -13.67 -30.88
C GLY A 14 14.18 -12.95 -29.58
N PHE A 15 13.21 -12.61 -28.73
CA PHE A 15 13.40 -11.93 -27.44
C PHE A 15 13.10 -12.84 -26.24
N GLU A 16 12.93 -14.14 -26.45
CA GLU A 16 12.54 -15.12 -25.41
C GLU A 16 13.61 -15.28 -24.31
N LYS A 17 14.85 -14.85 -24.58
CA LYS A 17 15.98 -14.91 -23.64
C LYS A 17 16.18 -13.62 -22.84
N LEU A 18 15.38 -12.58 -23.09
CA LEU A 18 15.41 -11.39 -22.24
C LEU A 18 14.87 -11.71 -20.83
N PRO A 19 15.27 -10.94 -19.81
CA PRO A 19 14.69 -11.06 -18.48
C PRO A 19 13.17 -10.93 -18.52
N LYS A 20 12.48 -11.78 -17.76
CA LYS A 20 11.02 -11.78 -17.63
C LYS A 20 10.60 -10.73 -16.61
N ILE A 21 9.71 -9.84 -17.00
CA ILE A 21 9.25 -8.72 -16.16
C ILE A 21 7.85 -9.03 -15.64
N GLY A 22 7.62 -8.77 -14.36
CA GLY A 22 6.31 -8.84 -13.73
C GLY A 22 5.67 -7.47 -13.51
N LEU A 23 4.37 -7.36 -13.68
CA LEU A 23 3.54 -6.23 -13.26
C LEU A 23 2.47 -6.73 -12.28
N ILE A 24 2.34 -6.06 -11.14
CA ILE A 24 1.45 -6.47 -10.05
C ILE A 24 0.61 -5.26 -9.60
N SER A 25 -0.68 -5.48 -9.39
CA SER A 25 -1.56 -4.53 -8.68
C SER A 25 -2.52 -5.29 -7.77
N HIS A 26 -3.09 -4.64 -6.78
CA HIS A 26 -4.10 -5.27 -5.91
C HIS A 26 -5.53 -4.89 -6.28
N MET A 27 -6.49 -5.74 -5.91
CA MET A 27 -7.89 -5.62 -6.33
C MET A 27 -8.82 -5.06 -5.25
N ASP A 28 -8.40 -5.16 -3.99
CA ASP A 28 -9.16 -4.65 -2.86
C ASP A 28 -9.00 -3.13 -2.70
N THR A 29 -9.64 -2.61 -1.66
CA THR A 29 -9.55 -1.19 -1.28
C THR A 29 -9.59 -1.14 0.23
N SER A 30 -8.90 -0.17 0.82
CA SER A 30 -8.80 0.02 2.26
C SER A 30 -10.13 -0.18 3.02
N PRO A 31 -10.13 -0.89 4.17
CA PRO A 31 -11.30 -1.02 5.02
C PRO A 31 -11.65 0.27 5.79
N ASP A 32 -10.78 1.29 5.78
CA ASP A 32 -10.93 2.51 6.58
C ASP A 32 -12.11 3.38 6.14
N VAL A 33 -12.45 3.34 4.84
CA VAL A 33 -13.60 4.05 4.26
C VAL A 33 -14.32 3.13 3.28
N SER A 34 -15.65 3.24 3.19
CA SER A 34 -16.43 2.40 2.26
C SER A 34 -15.99 2.59 0.80
N GLY A 35 -15.61 1.50 0.14
CA GLY A 35 -15.42 1.40 -1.32
C GLY A 35 -16.67 0.92 -2.08
N LYS A 36 -17.83 0.84 -1.42
CA LYS A 36 -19.08 0.37 -2.01
C LYS A 36 -19.83 1.52 -2.69
N ASP A 37 -20.38 1.27 -3.88
CA ASP A 37 -21.24 2.20 -4.64
C ASP A 37 -20.57 3.57 -4.90
N VAL A 38 -19.27 3.55 -5.22
CA VAL A 38 -18.46 4.75 -5.50
C VAL A 38 -19.06 5.57 -6.63
N LYS A 39 -19.22 6.88 -6.40
CA LYS A 39 -19.70 7.84 -7.41
C LYS A 39 -18.54 8.70 -7.89
N ALA A 40 -17.77 8.16 -8.82
CA ALA A 40 -16.68 8.87 -9.46
C ALA A 40 -17.20 9.96 -10.41
N LYS A 41 -16.52 11.10 -10.45
CA LYS A 41 -16.75 12.19 -11.41
C LYS A 41 -15.42 12.78 -11.83
N ILE A 42 -15.34 13.20 -13.09
CA ILE A 42 -14.19 13.96 -13.61
C ILE A 42 -14.48 15.45 -13.40
N ILE A 43 -13.50 16.18 -12.89
CA ILE A 43 -13.53 17.64 -12.76
C ILE A 43 -12.30 18.23 -13.45
N LYS A 44 -12.45 19.43 -14.03
CA LYS A 44 -11.29 20.26 -14.34
C LYS A 44 -10.81 20.91 -13.05
N PHE A 45 -9.63 20.56 -12.56
CA PHE A 45 -9.14 21.09 -11.29
C PHE A 45 -8.62 22.52 -11.50
N ASP A 46 -9.16 23.48 -10.73
CA ASP A 46 -8.80 24.90 -10.83
C ASP A 46 -7.85 25.37 -9.71
N GLY A 47 -7.34 24.43 -8.91
CA GLY A 47 -6.52 24.71 -7.74
C GLY A 47 -7.33 24.91 -6.45
N THR A 48 -8.65 25.05 -6.53
CA THR A 48 -9.51 25.41 -5.38
C THR A 48 -10.76 24.55 -5.22
N ASN A 49 -11.28 23.98 -6.31
CA ASN A 49 -12.54 23.22 -6.33
C ASN A 49 -12.43 21.80 -5.72
N ALA A 50 -11.22 21.38 -5.31
CA ALA A 50 -10.97 20.17 -4.55
C ALA A 50 -9.85 20.37 -3.50
N PRO A 51 -10.21 20.71 -2.25
CA PRO A 51 -9.26 21.21 -1.22
C PRO A 51 -8.28 20.17 -0.66
N MET A 52 -8.34 18.92 -1.14
CA MET A 52 -7.41 17.84 -0.76
C MET A 52 -6.39 17.51 -1.86
N ILE A 53 -6.49 18.17 -3.01
CA ILE A 53 -5.59 17.97 -4.15
C ILE A 53 -4.55 19.09 -4.13
N ASP A 54 -3.29 18.72 -4.31
CA ASP A 54 -2.19 19.68 -4.41
C ASP A 54 -2.41 20.62 -5.60
N ALA A 55 -2.25 21.93 -5.37
CA ALA A 55 -2.40 22.96 -6.38
C ALA A 55 -1.50 22.76 -7.61
N LYS A 56 -0.42 21.96 -7.51
CA LYS A 56 0.44 21.59 -8.64
C LYS A 56 -0.32 20.92 -9.80
N TYR A 57 -1.46 20.27 -9.52
CA TYR A 57 -2.30 19.64 -10.55
C TYR A 57 -3.31 20.60 -11.20
N SER A 58 -3.22 21.90 -10.93
CA SER A 58 -4.14 22.90 -11.50
C SER A 58 -4.11 22.84 -13.03
N GLY A 59 -5.28 22.71 -13.64
CA GLY A 59 -5.43 22.53 -15.08
C GLY A 59 -5.55 21.07 -15.52
N GLU A 60 -5.33 20.10 -14.65
CA GLU A 60 -5.53 18.67 -14.96
C GLU A 60 -7.00 18.26 -14.86
N ASP A 61 -7.34 17.16 -15.54
CA ASP A 61 -8.62 16.47 -15.35
C ASP A 61 -8.46 15.46 -14.21
N ILE A 62 -9.18 15.67 -13.10
CA ILE A 62 -9.06 14.81 -11.92
C ILE A 62 -10.34 14.02 -11.68
N ILE A 63 -10.18 12.72 -11.41
CA ILE A 63 -11.26 11.85 -10.98
C ILE A 63 -11.41 11.98 -9.46
N VAL A 64 -12.60 12.33 -8.99
CA VAL A 64 -12.91 12.51 -7.57
C VAL A 64 -14.19 11.77 -7.20
N THR A 65 -14.42 11.55 -5.91
CA THR A 65 -15.68 10.99 -5.40
C THR A 65 -16.74 12.08 -5.14
N ASP A 66 -17.93 11.66 -4.74
CA ASP A 66 -18.95 12.53 -4.12
C ASP A 66 -18.72 12.77 -2.62
N ARG A 67 -17.58 12.34 -2.08
CA ARG A 67 -17.15 12.42 -0.67
C ARG A 67 -17.92 11.52 0.30
N THR A 68 -18.69 10.55 -0.21
CA THR A 68 -19.38 9.53 0.62
C THR A 68 -18.60 8.21 0.74
N THR A 69 -17.55 8.06 -0.06
CA THR A 69 -16.75 6.83 -0.25
C THR A 69 -15.29 7.19 -0.53
N LEU A 70 -14.39 6.20 -0.39
CA LEU A 70 -13.07 6.28 -1.03
C LEU A 70 -13.23 6.17 -2.56
N LEU A 71 -12.21 6.59 -3.31
CA LEU A 71 -12.23 6.45 -4.77
C LEU A 71 -11.86 5.04 -5.21
N GLY A 72 -10.87 4.45 -4.53
CA GLY A 72 -10.24 3.19 -4.92
C GLY A 72 -9.25 3.36 -6.07
N ALA A 73 -8.64 4.54 -6.22
CA ALA A 73 -7.52 4.74 -7.13
C ALA A 73 -6.35 3.84 -6.72
N ASP A 74 -6.06 3.81 -5.41
CA ASP A 74 -5.35 2.73 -4.75
C ASP A 74 -6.26 1.47 -4.67
N ASP A 75 -6.01 0.39 -5.42
CA ASP A 75 -5.02 0.26 -6.53
C ASP A 75 -5.70 -0.04 -7.89
N LYS A 76 -6.95 0.42 -8.07
CA LYS A 76 -7.64 0.21 -9.35
C LYS A 76 -7.09 1.10 -10.47
N ALA A 77 -6.35 2.15 -10.15
CA ALA A 77 -5.58 2.91 -11.13
C ALA A 77 -4.46 2.03 -11.70
N GLY A 78 -3.65 1.37 -10.86
CA GLY A 78 -2.62 0.43 -11.29
C GLY A 78 -3.20 -0.74 -12.10
N VAL A 79 -4.31 -1.32 -11.65
CA VAL A 79 -5.02 -2.35 -12.44
C VAL A 79 -5.39 -1.83 -13.82
N ALA A 80 -5.97 -0.63 -13.92
CA ALA A 80 -6.37 -0.05 -15.20
C ALA A 80 -5.16 0.25 -16.11
N GLU A 81 -4.07 0.77 -15.54
CA GLU A 81 -2.82 1.07 -16.24
C GLU A 81 -2.14 -0.19 -16.79
N ILE A 82 -2.08 -1.27 -15.99
CA ILE A 82 -1.55 -2.57 -16.42
C ILE A 82 -2.40 -3.14 -17.58
N ILE A 83 -3.72 -3.09 -17.48
CA ILE A 83 -4.61 -3.60 -18.53
C ILE A 83 -4.44 -2.80 -19.82
N GLU A 84 -4.33 -1.47 -19.73
CA GLU A 84 -4.10 -0.61 -20.90
C GLU A 84 -2.73 -0.85 -21.52
N ALA A 85 -1.68 -1.01 -20.70
CA ALA A 85 -0.36 -1.38 -21.19
C ALA A 85 -0.39 -2.75 -21.90
N CYS A 86 -1.10 -3.74 -21.34
CA CYS A 86 -1.29 -5.04 -21.99
C CYS A 86 -1.98 -4.89 -23.35
N ARG A 87 -3.01 -4.04 -23.45
CA ARG A 87 -3.71 -3.76 -24.71
C ARG A 87 -2.77 -3.14 -25.75
N GLU A 88 -2.06 -2.07 -25.40
CA GLU A 88 -1.09 -1.41 -26.28
C GLU A 88 -0.01 -2.39 -26.78
N ILE A 89 0.53 -3.22 -25.89
CA ILE A 89 1.54 -4.23 -26.24
C ILE A 89 0.98 -5.30 -27.19
N CYS A 90 -0.25 -5.75 -26.97
CA CYS A 90 -0.87 -6.77 -27.82
C CYS A 90 -1.31 -6.24 -29.18
N ASP A 91 -1.71 -4.97 -29.25
CA ASP A 91 -2.19 -4.32 -30.48
C ASP A 91 -1.03 -3.84 -31.38
N ASP A 92 0.13 -3.51 -30.81
CA ASP A 92 1.32 -3.06 -31.54
C ASP A 92 2.24 -4.23 -31.92
N ALA A 93 2.11 -4.71 -33.17
CA ALA A 93 2.95 -5.78 -33.71
C ALA A 93 4.43 -5.37 -33.94
N GLU A 94 4.76 -4.08 -33.89
CA GLU A 94 6.14 -3.58 -34.06
C GLU A 94 6.86 -3.43 -32.71
N LEU A 95 6.13 -3.36 -31.59
CA LEU A 95 6.69 -3.29 -30.25
C LEU A 95 7.36 -4.61 -29.86
N CYS A 96 8.69 -4.59 -29.76
CA CYS A 96 9.46 -5.76 -29.35
C CYS A 96 9.62 -5.82 -27.83
N HIS A 97 9.26 -6.94 -27.21
CA HIS A 97 9.33 -7.13 -25.76
C HIS A 97 9.72 -8.57 -25.36
N GLY A 98 10.23 -8.71 -24.13
CA GLY A 98 10.43 -10.01 -23.48
C GLY A 98 9.11 -10.61 -22.96
N ASN A 99 9.20 -11.67 -22.15
CA ASN A 99 8.00 -12.20 -21.49
C ASN A 99 7.53 -11.23 -20.41
N ILE A 100 6.22 -10.98 -20.35
CA ILE A 100 5.60 -10.13 -19.36
C ILE A 100 4.59 -10.96 -18.58
N SER A 101 4.76 -10.99 -17.27
CA SER A 101 3.86 -11.65 -16.33
C SER A 101 3.02 -10.61 -15.62
N ILE A 102 1.74 -10.91 -15.42
CA ILE A 102 0.79 -10.01 -14.79
C ILE A 102 0.16 -10.73 -13.61
N CYS A 103 0.01 -10.05 -12.48
CA CYS A 103 -0.78 -10.55 -11.36
C CYS A 103 -1.68 -9.47 -10.77
N PHE A 104 -2.93 -9.83 -10.52
CA PHE A 104 -3.81 -9.05 -9.64
C PHE A 104 -4.03 -9.81 -8.33
N THR A 105 -3.58 -9.21 -7.22
CA THR A 105 -3.59 -9.84 -5.89
C THR A 105 -4.83 -9.45 -5.09
N PRO A 106 -5.34 -10.34 -4.21
CA PRO A 106 -6.38 -10.01 -3.24
C PRO A 106 -5.78 -9.66 -1.87
N ASP A 107 -6.54 -8.96 -1.03
CA ASP A 107 -6.29 -8.78 0.41
C ASP A 107 -4.95 -8.07 0.74
N GLU A 108 -4.50 -7.14 -0.10
CA GLU A 108 -3.29 -6.33 0.14
C GLU A 108 -3.47 -5.46 1.39
N GLU A 109 -4.59 -4.75 1.48
CA GLU A 109 -4.86 -3.71 2.47
C GLU A 109 -5.00 -4.25 3.90
N ILE A 110 -5.07 -5.58 4.04
CA ILE A 110 -5.08 -6.30 5.33
C ILE A 110 -3.77 -7.07 5.58
N GLY A 111 -2.72 -6.80 4.80
CA GLY A 111 -1.38 -7.35 4.92
C GLY A 111 -1.24 -8.79 4.43
N ARG A 112 -2.10 -9.24 3.51
CA ARG A 112 -2.15 -10.65 3.06
C ARG A 112 -1.99 -10.84 1.56
N GLY A 113 -1.77 -9.75 0.81
CA GLY A 113 -1.57 -9.74 -0.64
C GLY A 113 -0.58 -10.79 -1.14
N ALA A 114 0.54 -10.99 -0.44
CA ALA A 114 1.59 -11.91 -0.85
C ALA A 114 1.54 -13.31 -0.20
N ASP A 115 0.64 -13.57 0.75
CA ASP A 115 0.63 -14.77 1.61
C ASP A 115 0.58 -16.11 0.84
N LYS A 116 -0.09 -16.10 -0.31
CA LYS A 116 -0.33 -17.28 -1.17
C LYS A 116 0.07 -17.02 -2.62
N PHE A 117 0.93 -16.04 -2.85
CA PHE A 117 1.43 -15.71 -4.18
C PHE A 117 2.23 -16.90 -4.74
N ASP A 118 1.82 -17.39 -5.92
CA ASP A 118 2.47 -18.49 -6.62
C ASP A 118 3.56 -17.96 -7.58
N PHE A 119 4.80 -17.94 -7.09
CA PHE A 119 5.97 -17.49 -7.86
C PHE A 119 6.24 -18.36 -9.09
N GLU A 120 5.94 -19.66 -9.04
CA GLU A 120 6.16 -20.56 -10.17
C GLU A 120 5.16 -20.27 -11.30
N THR A 121 3.90 -20.04 -10.96
CA THR A 121 2.88 -19.63 -11.94
C THR A 121 3.13 -18.21 -12.47
N PHE A 122 3.59 -17.29 -11.62
CA PHE A 122 3.89 -15.93 -12.05
C PHE A 122 5.07 -15.86 -13.02
N ASP A 123 6.12 -16.68 -12.84
CA ASP A 123 7.22 -16.85 -13.80
C ASP A 123 7.89 -15.53 -14.27
N ALA A 124 8.34 -14.71 -13.34
CA ALA A 124 9.09 -13.48 -13.61
C ALA A 124 10.44 -13.46 -12.89
N ASP A 125 11.45 -12.81 -13.48
CA ASP A 125 12.77 -12.65 -12.85
C ASP A 125 12.75 -11.52 -11.80
N PHE A 126 11.94 -10.50 -12.06
CA PHE A 126 11.65 -9.38 -11.14
C PHE A 126 10.30 -8.77 -11.51
N ALA A 127 9.74 -7.96 -10.62
CA ALA A 127 8.45 -7.31 -10.85
C ALA A 127 8.40 -5.89 -10.29
N TYR A 128 7.43 -5.14 -10.78
CA TYR A 128 7.02 -3.84 -10.24
C TYR A 128 5.57 -3.94 -9.77
N THR A 129 5.32 -3.48 -8.55
CA THR A 129 3.96 -3.14 -8.14
C THR A 129 3.62 -1.79 -8.74
N VAL A 130 2.52 -1.71 -9.48
CA VAL A 130 1.99 -0.45 -10.02
C VAL A 130 1.01 0.08 -8.99
N ASP A 131 1.54 0.41 -7.82
CA ASP A 131 0.77 0.73 -6.59
C ASP A 131 1.39 1.96 -5.89
N GLY A 132 1.97 2.85 -6.72
CA GLY A 132 2.59 4.09 -6.27
C GLY A 132 1.59 5.25 -6.26
N GLY A 133 2.01 6.39 -5.71
CA GLY A 133 1.20 7.60 -5.70
C GLY A 133 1.60 8.60 -6.77
N GLU A 134 2.70 9.30 -6.54
CA GLU A 134 3.11 10.46 -7.32
C GLU A 134 3.72 10.09 -8.68
N LEU A 135 3.47 10.94 -9.69
CA LEU A 135 4.05 10.76 -11.02
C LEU A 135 5.59 10.76 -10.93
N GLY A 136 6.21 9.72 -11.48
CA GLY A 136 7.66 9.53 -11.46
C GLY A 136 8.20 8.93 -10.16
N GLY A 137 7.33 8.56 -9.21
CA GLY A 137 7.71 7.84 -8.00
C GLY A 137 8.26 6.44 -8.33
N ILE A 138 9.39 6.10 -7.71
CA ILE A 138 9.97 4.74 -7.74
C ILE A 138 10.43 4.44 -6.32
N GLU A 139 9.84 3.41 -5.73
CA GLU A 139 10.12 2.99 -4.36
C GLU A 139 10.81 1.62 -4.39
N TYR A 140 11.98 1.52 -3.77
CA TYR A 140 12.79 0.29 -3.72
C TYR A 140 13.39 0.04 -2.33
N GLU A 141 12.98 0.83 -1.34
CA GLU A 141 13.38 0.73 0.06
C GLU A 141 12.12 0.81 0.92
N ASN A 142 12.03 -0.07 1.93
CA ASN A 142 10.93 -0.10 2.89
C ASN A 142 11.46 -0.28 4.31
N PHE A 143 10.61 -0.03 5.31
CA PHE A 143 10.98 -0.26 6.71
C PHE A 143 11.23 -1.74 7.00
N ASN A 144 12.21 -1.99 7.87
CA ASN A 144 12.20 -3.21 8.69
C ASN A 144 11.19 -2.99 9.82
N ALA A 145 10.16 -3.84 9.91
CA ALA A 145 9.10 -3.70 10.89
C ALA A 145 9.11 -4.84 11.90
N ALA A 146 8.85 -4.52 13.18
CA ALA A 146 8.67 -5.50 14.24
C ALA A 146 7.54 -5.04 15.18
N GLY A 147 6.63 -5.96 15.53
CA GLY A 147 5.57 -5.71 16.50
C GLY A 147 5.93 -6.28 17.88
N ALA A 148 5.67 -5.51 18.94
CA ALA A 148 5.85 -5.95 20.32
C ALA A 148 4.53 -5.88 21.10
N LYS A 149 4.17 -6.98 21.77
CA LYS A 149 3.05 -7.01 22.72
C LYS A 149 3.59 -7.11 24.15
N ILE A 150 3.50 -6.02 24.90
CA ILE A 150 4.04 -5.93 26.26
C ILE A 150 2.88 -5.98 27.26
N THR A 151 2.99 -6.87 28.26
CA THR A 151 1.98 -7.02 29.32
C THR A 151 2.54 -6.56 30.66
N PHE A 152 1.93 -5.52 31.23
CA PHE A 152 2.30 -4.98 32.54
C PHE A 152 1.42 -5.58 33.63
N ASN A 153 2.03 -6.21 34.64
CA ASN A 153 1.33 -6.82 35.76
C ASN A 153 1.50 -5.98 37.03
N GLY A 154 0.38 -5.73 37.71
CA GLY A 154 0.33 -4.98 38.95
C GLY A 154 -0.17 -5.81 40.13
N VAL A 155 -0.27 -5.17 41.29
CA VAL A 155 -0.87 -5.72 42.51
C VAL A 155 -1.83 -4.66 43.05
N ASN A 156 -3.12 -4.98 43.07
CA ASN A 156 -4.15 -4.06 43.55
C ASN A 156 -4.49 -4.31 45.04
N THR A 157 -4.89 -3.25 45.74
CA THR A 157 -5.39 -3.29 47.13
C THR A 157 -6.26 -2.07 47.36
N HIS A 158 -7.02 -2.04 48.46
CA HIS A 158 -7.80 -0.86 48.83
C HIS A 158 -6.91 0.40 48.89
N PRO A 159 -7.24 1.51 48.19
CA PRO A 159 -6.39 2.70 48.10
C PRO A 159 -5.99 3.29 49.46
N GLY A 160 -6.90 3.27 50.44
CA GLY A 160 -6.65 3.78 51.79
C GLY A 160 -5.60 3.01 52.61
N SER A 161 -5.20 1.80 52.18
CA SER A 161 -4.19 0.97 52.86
C SER A 161 -3.04 0.53 51.93
N ALA A 162 -2.86 1.25 50.82
CA ALA A 162 -2.02 0.86 49.68
C ALA A 162 -0.51 1.09 49.87
N LYS A 163 -0.10 1.90 50.85
CA LYS A 163 1.31 2.27 51.08
C LYS A 163 2.20 1.02 51.12
N ASN A 164 3.20 0.99 50.24
CA ASN A 164 4.18 -0.10 50.07
C ASN A 164 3.57 -1.48 49.75
N LYS A 165 2.34 -1.55 49.22
CA LYS A 165 1.66 -2.80 48.81
C LYS A 165 1.20 -2.75 47.37
N MET A 166 0.56 -1.66 46.97
CA MET A 166 0.02 -1.50 45.62
C MET A 166 1.15 -1.35 44.60
N LYS A 167 0.99 -2.03 43.47
CA LYS A 167 1.79 -1.85 42.24
C LYS A 167 0.83 -1.56 41.11
N ASN A 168 0.76 -0.32 40.66
CA ASN A 168 -0.20 0.07 39.63
C ASN A 168 0.39 -0.22 38.24
N ALA A 169 -0.18 -1.19 37.52
CA ALA A 169 0.27 -1.55 36.18
C ALA A 169 0.21 -0.38 35.18
N VAL A 170 -0.74 0.54 35.35
CA VAL A 170 -0.87 1.74 34.50
C VAL A 170 0.31 2.69 34.71
N LEU A 171 0.82 2.79 35.94
CA LEU A 171 2.01 3.62 36.21
C LEU A 171 3.28 2.98 35.63
N TYR A 172 3.40 1.65 35.65
CA TYR A 172 4.51 0.96 34.98
C TYR A 172 4.45 1.11 33.46
N LEU A 173 3.25 1.06 32.87
CA LEU A 173 3.06 1.37 31.46
C LEU A 173 3.49 2.82 31.15
N ALA A 174 3.04 3.78 31.94
CA ALA A 174 3.41 5.18 31.76
C ALA A 174 4.92 5.40 31.91
N GLU A 175 5.56 4.73 32.88
CA GLU A 175 7.01 4.74 33.06
C GLU A 175 7.72 4.19 31.81
N PHE A 176 7.29 3.03 31.31
CA PHE A 176 7.85 2.43 30.10
C PHE A 176 7.71 3.33 28.87
N ILE A 177 6.53 3.90 28.62
CA ILE A 177 6.30 4.81 27.48
C ILE A 177 7.22 6.03 27.58
N ASN A 178 7.39 6.59 28.79
CA ASN A 178 8.28 7.73 29.01
C ASN A 178 9.77 7.39 28.87
N MET A 179 10.14 6.10 28.87
CA MET A 179 11.51 5.65 28.57
C MET A 179 11.78 5.54 27.07
N LEU A 180 10.75 5.51 26.22
CA LEU A 180 10.95 5.51 24.77
C LEU A 180 11.52 6.86 24.34
N PRO A 181 12.47 6.90 23.38
CA PRO A 181 13.04 8.15 22.90
C PRO A 181 11.94 8.99 22.24
N ALA A 182 11.57 10.11 22.85
CA ALA A 182 10.45 10.94 22.38
C ALA A 182 10.64 11.48 20.95
N ALA A 183 11.90 11.63 20.50
CA ALA A 183 12.21 12.06 19.14
C ALA A 183 12.14 10.92 18.10
N GLU A 184 12.17 9.66 18.52
CA GLU A 184 12.05 8.48 17.64
C GLU A 184 10.57 8.07 17.52
N ALA A 185 9.72 9.02 17.11
CA ALA A 185 8.28 8.82 16.93
C ALA A 185 7.87 9.31 15.52
N PRO A 186 6.80 8.75 14.90
CA PRO A 186 6.40 9.12 13.54
C PRO A 186 6.23 10.63 13.31
N ALA A 187 5.80 11.36 14.35
CA ALA A 187 5.60 12.81 14.29
C ALA A 187 6.90 13.65 14.27
N HIS A 188 8.07 13.01 14.45
CA HIS A 188 9.37 13.66 14.62
C HIS A 188 10.47 13.10 13.73
N THR A 189 10.20 12.06 12.95
CA THR A 189 11.17 11.40 12.07
C THR A 189 10.91 11.73 10.60
N GLU A 190 11.96 11.80 9.80
CA GLU A 190 11.87 11.95 8.34
C GLU A 190 12.84 11.03 7.59
N ASN A 191 12.60 10.87 6.29
CA ASN A 191 13.47 10.13 5.38
C ASN A 191 13.77 8.69 5.84
N ARG A 192 14.98 8.42 6.34
CA ARG A 192 15.47 7.09 6.74
C ARG A 192 15.52 6.90 8.25
N GLU A 193 14.95 7.82 9.03
CA GLU A 193 14.92 7.73 10.48
C GLU A 193 13.87 6.69 10.92
N GLY A 194 14.27 5.77 11.80
CA GLY A 194 13.36 4.79 12.41
C GLY A 194 12.57 5.39 13.57
N PHE A 195 11.43 4.79 13.89
CA PHE A 195 10.56 5.23 14.98
C PHE A 195 9.90 4.06 15.72
N TYR A 196 9.39 4.36 16.91
CA TYR A 196 8.47 3.49 17.66
C TYR A 196 7.04 3.98 17.49
N HIS A 197 6.12 3.05 17.22
CA HIS A 197 4.69 3.31 17.05
C HIS A 197 3.87 2.16 17.67
#